data_AF-A0A7X4DQ70-F1
#
_entry.id   AF-A0A7X4DQ70-F1
#
_cell.length_a   1.000
_cell.length_b   1.000
_cell.length_c   1.000
_cell.angle_alpha   90.00
_cell.angle_beta   90.00
_cell.angle_gamma   90.00
#
_symmetry.space_group_name_H-M   'P 1'
#
loop_
_entity.id
_entity.type
_entity.pdbx_description
1 polymer ?
#
loop_
_entity_poly.entity_id
_entity_poly.type
_entity_poly.pdbx_seq_one_letter_code
_entity_poly.pdbx_strand_id
1 'polypeptide(L)'
;MTFTQAVKTCFRKYADFSGRATRPEWWYFFLFCILVQLALGFAEGLFRDLSNPHDDAILPVLFYLAILLPSLAVGARRLHDIDRSGWWQLVWVVPVLGWILLLYWYVKPGTKSENRFG
;
A
#
# COMPACT_ATOMS: atom_id res chain seq x y z
N MET A 1 -16.72 0.95 -4.38
CA MET A 1 -15.67 -0.07 -4.60
C MET A 1 -15.70 -1.04 -3.44
N THR A 2 -15.67 -2.35 -3.68
CA THR A 2 -15.60 -3.38 -2.63
C THR A 2 -14.16 -3.80 -2.34
N PHE A 3 -13.93 -4.52 -1.24
CA PHE A 3 -12.61 -5.03 -0.87
C PHE A 3 -11.95 -5.85 -2.00
N THR A 4 -12.66 -6.87 -2.52
CA THR A 4 -12.15 -7.72 -3.61
C THR A 4 -11.87 -6.92 -4.89
N GLN A 5 -12.70 -5.91 -5.19
CA GLN A 5 -12.47 -5.04 -6.34
C GLN A 5 -11.20 -4.20 -6.17
N ALA A 6 -10.92 -3.70 -4.97
CA ALA A 6 -9.70 -2.94 -4.66
C ALA A 6 -8.45 -3.78 -4.88
N VAL A 7 -8.42 -4.99 -4.32
CA VAL A 7 -7.30 -5.92 -4.47
C VAL A 7 -7.06 -6.26 -5.95
N LYS A 8 -8.11 -6.66 -6.68
CA LYS A 8 -8.01 -6.95 -8.12
C LYS A 8 -7.54 -5.73 -8.92
N THR A 9 -8.01 -4.54 -8.57
CA THR A 9 -7.63 -3.30 -9.30
C THR A 9 -6.16 -2.98 -9.07
N CYS A 10 -5.65 -3.10 -7.84
CA CYS A 10 -4.24 -2.81 -7.54
C CYS A 10 -3.30 -3.80 -8.22
N PHE A 11 -3.64 -5.10 -8.24
CA PHE A 11 -2.84 -6.08 -8.98
C PHE A 11 -2.96 -5.95 -10.51
N ARG A 12 -4.12 -5.51 -11.03
CA ARG A 12 -4.24 -5.20 -12.47
C ARG A 12 -3.44 -3.94 -12.85
N LYS A 13 -3.38 -2.96 -11.95
CA LYS A 13 -2.62 -1.71 -12.09
C LYS A 13 -1.29 -1.80 -11.35
N TYR A 14 -0.59 -2.92 -11.52
CA TYR A 14 0.55 -3.33 -10.71
C TYR A 14 1.67 -2.29 -10.62
N ALA A 15 2.05 -1.71 -11.76
CA ALA A 15 3.05 -0.64 -11.85
C ALA A 15 2.50 0.55 -12.68
N ASP A 16 1.18 0.75 -12.63
CA ASP A 16 0.52 1.89 -13.27
C ASP A 16 0.40 3.04 -12.26
N PHE A 17 1.28 4.02 -12.41
CA PHE A 17 1.33 5.22 -11.59
C PHE A 17 0.40 6.34 -12.10
N SER A 18 -0.31 6.12 -13.21
CA SER A 18 -1.13 7.15 -13.86
C SER A 18 -2.58 7.12 -13.40
N GLY A 19 -3.25 8.26 -13.48
CA GLY A 19 -4.64 8.42 -13.04
C GLY A 19 -4.80 8.52 -11.53
N ARG A 20 -6.00 8.20 -11.05
CA ARG A 20 -6.43 8.43 -9.66
C ARG A 20 -6.85 7.13 -8.97
N ALA A 21 -6.69 7.10 -7.66
CA ALA A 21 -7.18 6.02 -6.80
C ALA A 21 -8.15 6.60 -5.76
N THR A 22 -9.34 5.99 -5.69
CA THR A 22 -10.37 6.39 -4.72
C THR A 22 -9.94 6.04 -3.29
N ARG A 23 -10.52 6.70 -2.28
CA ARG A 23 -10.24 6.37 -0.87
C ARG A 23 -10.41 4.87 -0.56
N PRO A 24 -11.50 4.19 -0.95
CA PRO A 24 -11.66 2.77 -0.65
C PRO A 24 -10.62 1.90 -1.38
N GLU A 25 -10.14 2.30 -2.56
CA GLU A 25 -9.09 1.56 -3.29
C GLU A 25 -7.81 1.46 -2.46
N TRP A 26 -7.34 2.60 -1.95
CA TRP A 26 -6.15 2.67 -1.10
C TRP A 26 -6.36 1.93 0.22
N TRP A 27 -7.44 2.24 0.95
CA TRP A 27 -7.65 1.69 2.29
C TRP A 27 -7.92 0.19 2.30
N TYR A 28 -8.63 -0.36 1.30
CA TYR A 28 -8.81 -1.80 1.20
C TYR A 28 -7.54 -2.53 0.75
N PHE A 29 -6.73 -1.93 -0.13
CA PHE A 29 -5.44 -2.53 -0.47
C PHE A 29 -4.47 -2.50 0.71
N PHE A 30 -4.45 -1.41 1.47
CA PHE A 30 -3.70 -1.31 2.73
C PHE A 30 -4.15 -2.36 3.74
N LEU A 31 -5.47 -2.53 3.93
CA LEU A 31 -6.03 -3.58 4.79
C LEU A 31 -5.64 -4.98 4.31
N PHE A 32 -5.71 -5.24 3.01
CA PHE A 32 -5.24 -6.50 2.42
C PHE A 32 -3.78 -6.78 2.77
N CYS A 33 -2.90 -5.79 2.61
CA CYS A 33 -1.49 -5.93 2.95
C CYS A 33 -1.27 -6.26 4.44
N ILE A 34 -2.02 -5.62 5.35
CA ILE A 34 -1.98 -5.93 6.78
C ILE A 34 -2.43 -7.37 7.05
N LEU A 35 -3.57 -7.78 6.48
CA LEU A 35 -4.13 -9.12 6.72
C LEU A 35 -3.19 -10.23 6.24
N VAL A 36 -2.56 -10.06 5.08
CA VAL A 36 -1.59 -11.04 4.57
C VAL A 36 -0.34 -11.08 5.44
N GLN A 37 0.19 -9.93 5.87
CA GLN A 37 1.33 -9.90 6.78
C GLN A 37 1.04 -10.58 8.12
N LEU A 38 -0.14 -10.33 8.72
CA LEU A 38 -0.55 -11.00 9.94
C LEU A 38 -0.68 -12.52 9.74
N ALA A 39 -1.23 -12.95 8.60
CA ALA A 39 -1.35 -14.37 8.27
C ALA A 39 0.03 -15.05 8.08
N LEU A 40 0.96 -14.38 7.39
CA LEU A 40 2.33 -14.88 7.20
C LEU A 40 3.08 -14.97 8.54
N GLY A 41 3.06 -13.91 9.35
CA GLY A 41 3.72 -13.92 10.66
C GLY A 41 3.11 -14.94 11.63
N PHE A 42 1.80 -15.17 11.56
CA PHE A 42 1.16 -16.24 12.32
C PHE A 42 1.59 -17.64 11.84
N ALA A 43 1.62 -17.87 10.52
CA ALA A 43 2.09 -19.13 9.96
C ALA A 43 3.54 -19.42 10.36
N GLU A 44 4.42 -18.43 10.25
CA GLU A 44 5.80 -18.56 10.75
C GLU A 44 5.86 -18.91 12.22
N GLY A 45 5.10 -18.21 13.07
CA GLY A 45 5.06 -18.52 14.50
C GLY A 45 4.63 -19.96 14.81
N LEU A 46 3.77 -20.55 13.98
CA LEU A 46 3.32 -21.95 14.13
C LEU A 46 4.37 -22.98 13.69
N PHE A 47 5.12 -22.69 12.64
CA PHE A 47 6.06 -23.64 12.02
C PHE A 47 7.53 -23.40 12.39
N ARG A 48 7.81 -22.34 13.15
CA ARG A 48 9.17 -21.95 13.54
C ARG A 48 9.88 -23.04 14.33
N ASP A 49 11.03 -23.47 13.84
CA ASP A 49 11.93 -24.34 14.59
C ASP A 49 12.76 -23.51 15.58
N LEU A 50 12.42 -23.59 16.88
CA LEU A 50 13.15 -22.87 17.93
C LEU A 50 14.58 -23.39 18.15
N SER A 51 14.90 -24.59 17.65
CA SER A 51 16.24 -25.18 17.76
C SER A 51 17.20 -24.69 16.68
N ASN A 52 16.68 -24.11 15.58
CA ASN A 52 17.47 -23.57 14.50
C ASN A 52 17.46 -22.03 14.54
N PRO A 53 18.55 -21.38 15.01
CA PRO A 53 18.63 -19.92 15.06
C PRO A 53 18.68 -19.24 13.68
N HIS A 54 18.79 -19.99 12.59
CA HIS A 54 18.86 -19.50 11.20
C HIS A 54 17.61 -19.81 10.37
N ASP A 55 16.48 -20.16 10.99
CA ASP A 55 15.21 -20.34 10.28
C ASP A 55 14.62 -18.98 9.87
N ASP A 56 15.23 -18.37 8.85
CA ASP A 56 14.85 -17.07 8.33
C ASP A 56 13.60 -17.18 7.45
N ALA A 57 12.57 -16.41 7.80
CA ALA A 57 11.31 -16.38 7.08
C ALA A 57 11.45 -15.70 5.70
N ILE A 58 11.52 -16.51 4.63
CA ILE A 58 11.62 -16.01 3.25
C ILE A 58 10.27 -15.52 2.68
N LEU A 59 9.14 -16.08 3.15
CA LEU A 59 7.81 -15.79 2.59
C LEU A 59 7.36 -14.33 2.76
N PRO A 60 7.53 -13.66 3.93
CA PRO A 60 7.21 -12.26 4.10
C PRO A 60 8.05 -11.38 3.20
N VAL A 61 9.34 -11.70 3.05
CA VAL A 61 10.25 -10.96 2.20
C VAL A 61 9.77 -11.01 0.74
N LEU A 62 9.45 -12.20 0.24
CA LEU A 62 8.90 -12.35 -1.11
C LEU A 62 7.56 -11.62 -1.27
N PHE A 63 6.70 -11.67 -0.25
CA PHE A 63 5.43 -10.94 -0.27
C PHE A 63 5.65 -9.43 -0.33
N TYR A 64 6.52 -8.88 0.51
CA TYR A 64 6.88 -7.45 0.50
C TYR A 64 7.40 -7.00 -0.87
N LEU A 65 8.29 -7.79 -1.48
CA LEU A 65 8.78 -7.52 -2.83
C LEU A 65 7.65 -7.55 -3.87
N ALA A 66 6.75 -8.53 -3.77
CA ALA A 66 5.61 -8.66 -4.67
C ALA A 66 4.62 -7.49 -4.55
N ILE A 67 4.41 -6.93 -3.35
CA ILE A 67 3.49 -5.80 -3.14
C ILE A 67 4.15 -4.42 -3.23
N LEU A 68 5.48 -4.35 -3.35
CA LEU A 68 6.22 -3.08 -3.34
C LEU A 68 5.72 -2.12 -4.43
N LEU A 69 5.75 -2.58 -5.69
CA LEU A 69 5.33 -1.78 -6.84
C LEU A 69 3.83 -1.40 -6.80
N PRO A 70 2.88 -2.31 -6.55
CA PRO A 70 1.47 -1.93 -6.49
C PRO A 70 1.16 -1.00 -5.32
N SER A 71 1.87 -1.11 -4.19
CA SER A 71 1.73 -0.19 -3.05
C SER A 71 2.18 1.22 -3.41
N LEU A 72 3.33 1.37 -4.08
CA LEU A 72 3.81 2.66 -4.55
C LEU A 72 2.90 3.25 -5.64
N ALA A 73 2.41 2.40 -6.55
CA ALA A 73 1.53 2.81 -7.63
C ALA A 73 0.18 3.32 -7.13
N VAL A 74 -0.50 2.57 -6.25
CA VAL A 74 -1.77 3.02 -5.66
C VAL A 74 -1.58 4.22 -4.73
N GLY A 75 -0.43 4.33 -4.05
CA GLY A 75 -0.08 5.50 -3.24
C GLY A 75 0.11 6.76 -4.07
N ALA A 76 0.75 6.64 -5.24
CA ALA A 76 0.91 7.75 -6.19
C ALA A 76 -0.45 8.19 -6.73
N ARG A 77 -1.26 7.25 -7.23
CA ARG A 77 -2.62 7.51 -7.74
C ARG A 77 -3.54 8.08 -6.65
N ARG A 78 -3.32 7.73 -5.38
CA ARG A 78 -4.06 8.28 -4.24
C ARG A 78 -3.70 9.75 -3.98
N LEU A 79 -2.42 10.12 -4.11
CA LEU A 79 -1.98 11.51 -4.05
C LEU A 79 -2.45 12.32 -5.26
N HIS A 80 -2.46 11.71 -6.44
CA HIS A 80 -3.01 12.30 -7.66
C HIS A 80 -4.50 12.65 -7.49
N ASP A 81 -5.26 11.86 -6.73
CA ASP A 81 -6.68 12.13 -6.45
C ASP A 81 -6.91 13.45 -5.69
N ILE A 82 -5.89 13.98 -5.01
CA ILE A 82 -5.92 15.27 -4.31
C ILE A 82 -5.03 16.34 -4.97
N ASP A 83 -4.77 16.20 -6.28
CA ASP A 83 -3.90 17.06 -7.11
C ASP A 83 -2.47 17.21 -6.58
N ARG A 84 -1.91 16.15 -5.96
CA ARG A 84 -0.52 16.12 -5.50
C ARG A 84 0.30 15.14 -6.31
N SER A 85 1.57 15.46 -6.58
CA SER A 85 2.51 14.53 -7.21
C SER A 85 2.70 13.26 -6.37
N GLY A 86 2.80 12.09 -7.02
CA GLY A 86 3.12 10.83 -6.36
C GLY A 86 4.49 10.80 -5.65
N TRP A 87 5.42 11.69 -6.02
CA TRP A 87 6.72 11.83 -5.35
C TRP A 87 6.63 12.27 -3.89
N TRP A 88 5.49 12.85 -3.49
CA TRP A 88 5.21 13.15 -2.08
C TRP A 88 5.20 11.91 -1.19
N GLN A 89 5.21 10.68 -1.71
CA GLN A 89 5.44 9.49 -0.88
C GLN A 89 6.81 9.50 -0.19
N LEU A 90 7.81 10.20 -0.76
CA LEU A 90 9.16 10.25 -0.20
C LEU A 90 9.23 10.93 1.17
N VAL A 91 8.28 11.81 1.55
CA VAL A 91 8.29 12.37 2.93
C VAL A 91 8.11 11.30 4.01
N TRP A 92 7.75 10.06 3.65
CA TRP A 92 7.76 8.93 4.57
C TRP A 92 9.14 8.72 5.25
N VAL A 93 10.24 9.12 4.62
CA VAL A 93 11.60 9.04 5.20
C VAL A 93 11.81 9.98 6.39
N VAL A 94 10.94 10.97 6.59
CA VAL A 94 10.94 11.88 7.74
C VAL A 94 10.00 11.30 8.80
N PRO A 95 10.50 10.67 9.87
CA PRO A 95 9.66 9.97 10.84
C PRO A 95 8.69 10.91 11.54
N VAL A 96 7.56 10.36 11.99
CA VAL A 96 6.48 11.07 12.71
C VAL A 96 5.79 12.12 11.85
N LEU A 97 6.45 13.23 11.50
CA LEU A 97 5.87 14.34 10.75
C LEU A 97 5.48 13.93 9.33
N GLY A 98 6.37 13.24 8.61
CA GLY A 98 6.10 12.76 7.26
C GLY A 98 4.98 11.71 7.25
N TRP A 99 4.94 10.84 8.25
CA TRP A 99 3.92 9.81 8.39
C TRP A 99 2.53 10.42 8.65
N ILE A 100 2.44 11.38 9.57
CA ILE A 100 1.19 12.09 9.88
C ILE A 100 0.70 12.87 8.65
N LEU A 101 1.61 13.53 7.93
CA LEU A 101 1.27 14.27 6.72
C LEU A 101 0.69 13.36 5.62
N LEU A 102 1.35 12.22 5.37
CA LEU A 102 0.88 11.24 4.39
C LEU A 102 -0.46 10.63 4.80
N LEU A 103 -0.62 10.26 6.07
CA LEU A 103 -1.88 9.76 6.60
C LEU A 103 -3.01 10.77 6.38
N TYR A 104 -2.77 12.04 6.72
CA TYR A 104 -3.71 13.12 6.50
C TYR A 104 -4.12 13.22 5.02
N TRP A 105 -3.17 13.17 4.09
CA TRP A 105 -3.45 13.18 2.65
C TRP A 105 -4.21 11.94 2.17
N TYR A 106 -3.87 10.74 2.64
CA TYR A 106 -4.56 9.52 2.25
C TYR A 106 -6.01 9.49 2.71
N VAL A 107 -6.35 10.13 3.84
CA VAL A 107 -7.74 10.26 4.33
C VAL A 107 -8.53 11.35 3.61
N LYS A 108 -7.92 12.39 3.02
CA LYS A 108 -8.63 13.52 2.38
C LYS A 108 -9.61 13.11 1.27
N PRO A 109 -10.70 13.85 1.03
CA PRO A 109 -11.55 13.57 -0.12
C PRO A 109 -10.81 13.94 -1.39
N GLY A 110 -11.01 13.17 -2.46
CA GLY A 110 -10.51 13.52 -3.78
C GLY A 110 -11.08 14.84 -4.28
N THR A 111 -10.42 15.45 -5.26
CA THR A 111 -10.94 16.64 -5.94
C THR A 111 -12.26 16.30 -6.65
N LYS A 112 -13.26 17.18 -6.52
CA LYS A 112 -14.58 16.99 -7.15
C LYS A 112 -14.56 17.25 -8.67
N SER A 113 -13.70 18.16 -9.11
CA SER A 113 -13.48 18.46 -10.53
C SER A 113 -12.34 17.61 -11.10
N GLU A 114 -12.21 17.65 -12.43
CA GLU A 114 -10.98 17.23 -13.10
C GLU A 114 -9.78 17.92 -12.46
N ASN A 115 -8.70 17.15 -12.31
CA ASN A 115 -7.41 17.65 -11.89
C ASN A 115 -6.35 17.27 -12.94
N ARG A 116 -5.08 17.61 -12.71
CA ARG A 116 -4.03 17.35 -13.72
C ARG A 116 -3.80 15.86 -14.05
N PHE A 117 -4.41 14.96 -13.27
CA PHE A 117 -4.29 13.52 -13.38
C PHE A 117 -5.61 12.85 -13.82
N GLY A 118 -6.62 13.63 -14.24
CA GLY A 118 -7.94 13.19 -14.69
C GLY A 118 -8.97 13.20 -13.58
#